data_AF-A0A660V831-F1
#
_entry.id   AF-A0A660V831-F1
#
_cell.length_a   1.000
_cell.length_b   1.000
_cell.length_c   1.000
_cell.angle_alpha   90.00
_cell.angle_beta   90.00
_cell.angle_gamma   90.00
#
_symmetry.space_group_name_H-M   'P 1'
#
loop_
_entity.id
_entity.type
_entity.pdbx_description
1 polymer ?
#
loop_
_entity_poly.entity_id
_entity_poly.type
_entity_poly.pdbx_seq_one_letter_code
_entity_poly.pdbx_strand_id
1 'polypeptide(L)'
;MARYMVPPEAEKFLTTLMDRLFAEPSKKDGVTLADFMPSGLRAQSLEDILKQQPVNCALFASLFAPRGRGRLPDGLATAKLLNSIFQKKGMHRLHATVMSLQRRVEERLGATSFTLRTRTPLLVEHTGPLGLPTFPLHPLWGIPFVPARVVKGALRGYLVDSGKKEDAERLCGTPKRRGEVVFFDAYPAEPADMRVGCEIFCAHN
;
A
#
# COMPACT_ATOMS: atom_id res chain seq x y z
N MET A 1 15.09 -5.51 -35.27
CA MET A 1 14.97 -4.18 -34.62
C MET A 1 13.58 -3.63 -34.98
N ALA A 2 12.55 -3.97 -34.23
CA ALA A 2 11.17 -3.59 -34.52
C ALA A 2 10.64 -2.70 -33.39
N ARG A 3 10.55 -1.39 -33.66
CA ARG A 3 9.83 -0.44 -32.81
C ARG A 3 8.34 -0.72 -33.00
N TYR A 4 7.72 -1.42 -32.07
CA TYR A 4 6.26 -1.49 -32.04
C TYR A 4 5.76 -0.17 -31.46
N MET A 5 5.34 0.71 -32.38
CA MET A 5 4.45 1.82 -32.10
C MET A 5 3.25 1.26 -31.35
N VAL A 6 2.96 1.83 -30.19
CA VAL A 6 1.61 1.74 -29.64
C VAL A 6 0.70 2.21 -30.78
N PRO A 7 -0.31 1.42 -31.20
CA PRO A 7 -1.25 1.90 -32.20
C PRO A 7 -1.74 3.26 -31.72
N PRO A 8 -1.71 4.32 -32.55
CA PRO A 8 -2.15 5.65 -32.13
C PRO A 8 -3.53 5.60 -31.46
N GLU A 9 -4.36 4.65 -31.87
CA GLU A 9 -5.67 4.32 -31.31
C GLU A 9 -5.65 3.87 -29.84
N ALA A 10 -4.64 3.11 -29.39
CA ALA A 10 -4.54 2.60 -28.02
C ALA A 10 -3.94 3.63 -27.05
N GLU A 11 -2.98 4.44 -27.51
CA GLU A 11 -2.47 5.58 -26.77
C GLU A 11 -3.56 6.65 -26.64
N LYS A 12 -4.25 6.95 -27.75
CA LYS A 12 -5.41 7.85 -27.78
C LYS A 12 -6.54 7.29 -26.92
N PHE A 13 -6.81 5.99 -26.88
CA PHE A 13 -7.82 5.40 -25.99
C PHE A 13 -7.49 5.57 -24.52
N LEU A 14 -6.25 5.32 -24.09
CA LEU A 14 -5.83 5.46 -22.69
C LEU A 14 -5.76 6.92 -22.25
N THR A 15 -5.26 7.81 -23.10
CA THR A 15 -5.28 9.26 -22.84
C THR A 15 -6.72 9.76 -22.85
N THR A 16 -7.59 9.28 -23.76
CA THR A 16 -9.03 9.60 -23.77
C THR A 16 -9.75 9.04 -22.55
N LEU A 17 -9.36 7.88 -22.02
CA LEU A 17 -10.01 7.29 -20.84
C LEU A 17 -9.61 8.04 -19.56
N MET A 18 -8.34 8.45 -19.45
CA MET A 18 -7.86 9.34 -18.40
C MET A 18 -8.47 10.74 -18.53
N ASP A 19 -8.43 11.34 -19.72
CA ASP A 19 -9.07 12.61 -20.00
C ASP A 19 -10.59 12.51 -19.80
N ARG A 20 -11.26 11.40 -20.05
CA ARG A 20 -12.70 11.23 -19.74
C ARG A 20 -13.00 10.95 -18.27
N LEU A 21 -12.07 10.35 -17.53
CA LEU A 21 -12.16 10.18 -16.08
C LEU A 21 -11.97 11.52 -15.34
N PHE A 22 -11.21 12.44 -15.95
CA PHE A 22 -10.74 13.69 -15.35
C PHE A 22 -11.24 14.97 -16.07
N ALA A 23 -11.94 14.87 -17.21
CA ALA A 23 -12.52 16.03 -17.89
C ALA A 23 -13.89 16.38 -17.31
N GLU A 24 -14.12 17.69 -17.15
CA GLU A 24 -15.43 18.24 -16.84
C GLU A 24 -16.48 17.77 -17.86
N PRO A 25 -17.72 17.48 -17.42
CA PRO A 25 -18.74 17.00 -18.34
C PRO A 25 -19.18 18.12 -19.29
N SER A 26 -18.70 18.09 -20.53
CA SER A 26 -19.26 18.88 -21.60
C SER A 26 -20.62 18.30 -22.02
N LYS A 27 -21.65 19.14 -21.99
CA LYS A 27 -23.02 18.89 -22.44
C LYS A 27 -23.06 18.24 -23.83
N LYS A 28 -23.29 16.93 -23.92
CA LYS A 28 -24.09 16.24 -24.96
C LYS A 28 -24.08 14.71 -24.74
N ASP A 29 -25.24 14.22 -24.35
CA ASP A 29 -25.79 12.87 -24.50
C ASP A 29 -24.79 11.71 -24.62
N GLY A 30 -24.34 11.22 -23.47
CA GLY A 30 -23.68 9.94 -23.31
C GLY A 30 -23.88 9.47 -21.88
N VAL A 31 -24.35 8.22 -21.71
CA VAL A 31 -24.59 7.61 -20.40
C VAL A 31 -23.32 7.74 -19.56
N THR A 32 -23.44 8.39 -18.40
CA THR A 32 -22.32 8.70 -17.51
C THR A 32 -22.24 7.70 -16.37
N LEU A 33 -21.07 7.56 -15.74
CA LEU A 33 -20.92 6.70 -14.57
C LEU A 33 -21.88 7.08 -13.42
N ALA A 34 -22.35 8.32 -13.39
CA ALA A 34 -23.33 8.84 -12.44
C ALA A 34 -24.72 8.17 -12.56
N ASP A 35 -25.06 7.63 -13.74
CA ASP A 35 -26.33 6.93 -13.97
C ASP A 35 -26.37 5.58 -13.23
N PHE A 36 -25.20 5.00 -12.96
CA PHE A 36 -25.04 3.75 -12.20
C PHE A 36 -24.73 3.98 -10.71
N MET A 37 -24.67 5.25 -10.25
CA MET A 37 -24.37 5.58 -8.86
C MET A 37 -25.64 5.90 -8.04
N PRO A 38 -25.65 5.56 -6.73
CA PRO A 38 -26.71 5.95 -5.80
C PRO A 38 -26.95 7.47 -5.82
N SER A 39 -28.21 7.89 -5.73
CA SER A 39 -28.65 9.28 -5.90
C SER A 39 -27.91 10.30 -5.02
N GLY A 40 -27.42 9.90 -3.85
CA GLY A 40 -26.65 10.74 -2.94
C GLY A 40 -25.23 11.12 -3.41
N LEU A 41 -24.69 10.46 -4.45
CA LEU A 41 -23.35 10.71 -5.00
C LEU A 41 -23.36 11.54 -6.29
N ARG A 42 -24.56 11.92 -6.78
CA ARG A 42 -24.73 12.61 -8.07
C ARG A 42 -24.48 14.12 -8.03
N ALA A 43 -24.31 14.72 -6.85
CA ALA A 43 -24.26 16.17 -6.65
C ALA A 43 -22.87 16.75 -6.35
N GLN A 44 -21.83 15.92 -6.24
CA GLN A 44 -20.45 16.36 -6.00
C GLN A 44 -19.56 15.94 -7.17
N SER A 45 -18.62 16.80 -7.57
CA SER A 45 -17.67 16.43 -8.62
C SER A 45 -16.88 15.19 -8.17
N LEU A 46 -16.66 14.24 -9.08
CA LEU A 46 -15.88 13.02 -8.80
C LEU A 46 -14.50 13.38 -8.22
N GLU A 47 -13.94 14.51 -8.67
CA GLU A 47 -12.68 15.06 -8.19
C GLU A 47 -12.74 15.47 -6.71
N ASP A 48 -13.85 16.09 -6.28
CA ASP A 48 -14.06 16.48 -4.87
C ASP A 48 -14.36 15.27 -3.98
N ILE A 49 -15.06 14.27 -4.49
CA ILE A 49 -15.29 13.00 -3.79
C ILE A 49 -13.95 12.25 -3.64
N LEU A 50 -13.11 12.17 -4.69
CA LEU A 50 -11.82 11.48 -4.65
C LEU A 50 -10.76 12.23 -3.82
N LYS A 51 -10.80 13.58 -3.77
CA LYS A 51 -10.00 14.37 -2.82
C LYS A 51 -10.35 14.04 -1.37
N GLN A 52 -11.59 13.61 -1.14
CA GLN A 52 -12.14 13.38 0.19
C GLN A 52 -12.12 11.90 0.60
N GLN A 53 -12.42 10.96 -0.27
CA GLN A 53 -12.54 9.55 0.08
C GLN A 53 -11.20 8.82 0.00
N PRO A 54 -10.93 7.88 0.93
CA PRO A 54 -9.73 7.08 0.86
C PRO A 54 -9.77 6.11 -0.34
N VAL A 55 -8.61 5.89 -0.94
CA VAL A 55 -8.43 4.92 -2.03
C VAL A 55 -7.65 3.74 -1.48
N ASN A 56 -8.13 2.51 -1.72
CA ASN A 56 -7.33 1.32 -1.41
C ASN A 56 -6.14 1.25 -2.37
N CYS A 57 -5.00 1.77 -1.94
CA CYS A 57 -3.83 1.88 -2.78
C CYS A 57 -3.18 0.52 -3.09
N ALA A 58 -3.45 -0.52 -2.31
CA ALA A 58 -3.00 -1.89 -2.62
C ALA A 58 -3.74 -2.44 -3.84
N LEU A 59 -5.07 -2.30 -3.86
CA LEU A 59 -5.89 -2.66 -5.02
C LEU A 59 -5.56 -1.77 -6.23
N PHE A 60 -5.34 -0.49 -5.99
CA PHE A 60 -5.01 0.45 -7.05
C PHE A 60 -3.66 0.11 -7.69
N ALA A 61 -2.63 -0.18 -6.90
CA ALA A 61 -1.32 -0.58 -7.41
C ALA A 61 -1.41 -1.91 -8.18
N SER A 62 -2.21 -2.89 -7.74
CA SER A 62 -2.30 -4.16 -8.45
C SER A 62 -3.03 -4.07 -9.79
N LEU A 63 -4.09 -3.25 -9.88
CA LEU A 63 -4.91 -3.13 -11.08
C LEU A 63 -4.42 -2.05 -12.05
N PHE A 64 -3.91 -0.94 -11.53
CA PHE A 64 -3.65 0.29 -12.27
C PHE A 64 -2.21 0.79 -12.15
N ALA A 65 -1.27 0.00 -11.60
CA ALA A 65 0.14 0.38 -11.64
C ALA A 65 0.55 0.74 -13.07
N PRO A 66 1.21 1.89 -13.28
CA PRO A 66 1.87 2.21 -14.53
C PRO A 66 2.70 1.03 -14.99
N ARG A 67 2.60 0.65 -16.27
CA ARG A 67 3.35 -0.48 -16.82
C ARG A 67 4.46 0.02 -17.72
N GLY A 68 5.67 -0.49 -17.50
CA GLY A 68 6.83 -0.22 -18.33
C GLY A 68 6.87 -1.08 -19.59
N ARG A 69 8.02 -1.09 -20.28
CA ARG A 69 8.26 -1.97 -21.42
C ARG A 69 8.09 -3.44 -21.00
N GLY A 70 7.36 -4.22 -21.80
CA GLY A 70 7.09 -5.62 -21.51
C GLY A 70 5.87 -5.88 -20.62
N ARG A 71 5.02 -4.88 -20.37
CA ARG A 71 3.81 -4.97 -19.51
C ARG A 71 4.09 -5.27 -18.03
N LEU A 72 5.34 -5.19 -17.60
CA LEU A 72 5.70 -5.27 -16.19
C LEU A 72 5.37 -3.95 -15.47
N PRO A 73 4.98 -3.98 -14.18
CA PRO A 73 4.79 -2.77 -13.39
C PRO A 73 6.05 -1.90 -13.38
N ASP A 74 5.91 -0.62 -13.72
CA ASP A 74 6.94 0.40 -13.52
C ASP A 74 6.90 0.82 -12.04
N GLY A 75 7.82 0.26 -11.26
CA GLY A 75 7.91 0.53 -9.82
C GLY A 75 8.17 2.01 -9.52
N LEU A 76 8.95 2.73 -10.33
CA LEU A 76 9.26 4.13 -10.08
C LEU A 76 8.03 5.02 -10.31
N ALA A 77 7.33 4.81 -11.43
CA ALA A 77 6.10 5.54 -11.71
C ALA A 77 4.99 5.20 -10.70
N THR A 78 4.88 3.93 -10.31
CA THR A 78 3.94 3.49 -9.27
C THR A 78 4.25 4.14 -7.92
N ALA A 79 5.51 4.18 -7.50
CA ALA A 79 5.91 4.83 -6.25
C ALA A 79 5.59 6.34 -6.25
N LYS A 80 5.85 7.04 -7.35
CA LYS A 80 5.49 8.47 -7.50
C LYS A 80 3.99 8.69 -7.38
N LEU A 81 3.19 7.83 -8.02
CA LEU A 81 1.74 7.90 -7.99
C LEU A 81 1.18 7.61 -6.58
N LEU A 82 1.66 6.55 -5.93
CA LEU A 82 1.29 6.20 -4.55
C LEU A 82 1.60 7.35 -3.58
N ASN A 83 2.81 7.91 -3.66
CA ASN A 83 3.20 9.05 -2.82
C ASN A 83 2.28 10.27 -3.04
N SER A 84 1.85 10.54 -4.27
CA SER A 84 0.88 11.62 -4.57
C SER A 84 -0.49 11.35 -3.95
N ILE A 85 -0.96 10.09 -3.96
CA ILE A 85 -2.23 9.69 -3.34
C ILE A 85 -2.16 9.78 -1.81
N PHE A 86 -1.02 9.40 -1.21
CA PHE A 86 -0.84 9.47 0.24
C PHE A 86 -0.90 10.89 0.81
N GLN A 87 -0.57 11.92 0.02
CA GLN A 87 -0.72 13.33 0.42
C GLN A 87 -2.17 13.83 0.40
N LYS A 88 -3.14 13.03 -0.06
CA LYS A 88 -4.54 13.44 -0.14
C LYS A 88 -5.22 13.34 1.23
N LYS A 89 -6.13 14.27 1.52
CA LYS A 89 -6.90 14.34 2.78
C LYS A 89 -7.63 13.02 3.10
N GLY A 90 -8.13 12.31 2.08
CA GLY A 90 -8.75 11.00 2.25
C GLY A 90 -7.82 9.96 2.89
N MET A 91 -6.56 9.90 2.46
CA MET A 91 -5.57 8.98 3.01
C MET A 91 -5.15 9.35 4.43
N HIS A 92 -5.03 10.64 4.74
CA HIS A 92 -4.75 11.09 6.11
C HIS A 92 -5.89 10.70 7.08
N ARG A 93 -7.14 10.80 6.64
CA ARG A 93 -8.30 10.35 7.44
C ARG A 93 -8.30 8.85 7.66
N LEU A 94 -7.95 8.07 6.64
CA LEU A 94 -7.82 6.62 6.76
C LEU A 94 -6.71 6.25 7.75
N HIS A 95 -5.54 6.86 7.62
CA HIS A 95 -4.43 6.69 8.56
C HIS A 95 -4.86 6.98 10.00
N ALA A 96 -5.50 8.13 10.26
CA ALA A 96 -6.01 8.48 11.58
C ALA A 96 -7.01 7.44 12.12
N THR A 97 -7.85 6.87 11.24
CA THR A 97 -8.79 5.80 11.60
C THR A 97 -8.06 4.51 11.97
N VAL A 98 -7.07 4.10 11.18
CA VAL A 98 -6.24 2.91 11.45
C VAL A 98 -5.50 3.05 12.78
N MET A 99 -4.86 4.20 13.01
CA MET A 99 -4.16 4.47 14.26
C MET A 99 -5.12 4.49 15.46
N SER A 100 -6.33 5.05 15.31
CA SER A 100 -7.35 5.00 16.36
C SER A 100 -7.83 3.58 16.65
N LEU A 101 -7.99 2.73 15.63
CA LEU A 101 -8.37 1.33 15.80
C LEU A 101 -7.26 0.54 16.50
N GLN A 102 -6.01 0.72 16.07
CA GLN A 102 -4.86 0.11 16.70
C GLN A 102 -4.78 0.47 18.19
N ARG A 103 -4.87 1.77 18.54
CA ARG A 103 -4.84 2.22 19.93
C ARG A 103 -5.93 1.58 20.78
N ARG A 104 -7.16 1.49 20.27
CA ARG A 104 -8.27 0.82 20.99
C ARG A 104 -7.99 -0.66 21.24
N VAL A 105 -7.35 -1.34 20.29
CA VAL A 105 -6.96 -2.75 20.44
C VAL A 105 -5.83 -2.87 21.46
N GLU A 106 -4.83 -1.99 21.41
CA GLU A 106 -3.71 -1.95 22.35
C GLU A 106 -4.19 -1.73 23.79
N GLU A 107 -5.03 -0.72 24.01
CA GLU A 107 -5.62 -0.42 25.33
C GLU A 107 -6.44 -1.59 25.86
N ARG A 108 -7.27 -2.20 25.01
CA ARG A 108 -8.11 -3.35 25.40
C ARG A 108 -7.29 -4.56 25.81
N LEU A 109 -6.12 -4.76 25.20
CA LEU A 109 -5.26 -5.92 25.42
C LEU A 109 -4.13 -5.64 26.42
N GLY A 110 -4.01 -4.41 26.94
CA GLY A 110 -2.87 -4.00 27.76
C GLY A 110 -1.54 -4.11 27.01
N ALA A 111 -1.55 -3.87 25.70
CA ALA A 111 -0.36 -4.00 24.87
C ALA A 111 0.65 -2.90 25.18
N THR A 112 1.93 -3.23 25.08
CA THR A 112 3.01 -2.24 25.09
C THR A 112 3.26 -1.76 23.67
N SER A 113 3.15 -0.45 23.43
CA SER A 113 3.44 0.18 22.15
C SER A 113 4.66 1.09 22.22
N PHE A 114 5.38 1.17 21.13
CA PHE A 114 6.53 2.05 20.95
C PHE A 114 6.66 2.41 19.47
N THR A 115 7.30 3.54 19.21
CA THR A 115 7.55 4.03 17.85
C THR A 115 9.03 3.91 17.52
N LEU A 116 9.33 3.31 16.37
CA LEU A 116 10.69 3.25 15.82
C LEU A 116 10.77 4.10 14.57
N ARG A 117 11.89 4.79 14.40
CA ARG A 117 12.21 5.56 13.19
C ARG A 117 13.22 4.79 12.35
N THR A 118 12.92 4.63 11.07
CA THR A 118 13.85 4.07 10.10
C THR A 118 15.04 5.01 9.92
N ARG A 119 16.27 4.49 10.06
CA ARG A 119 17.52 5.26 9.81
C ARG A 119 17.88 5.28 8.32
N THR A 120 17.52 4.20 7.62
CA THR A 120 17.73 3.99 6.19
C THR A 120 16.40 3.60 5.55
N PRO A 121 16.28 3.65 4.21
CA PRO A 121 15.13 3.08 3.52
C PRO A 121 14.88 1.63 4.00
N LEU A 122 13.63 1.33 4.34
CA LEU A 122 13.23 0.02 4.82
C LEU A 122 12.56 -0.74 3.68
N LEU A 123 13.11 -1.91 3.35
CA LEU A 123 12.53 -2.83 2.37
C LEU A 123 11.80 -3.95 3.13
N VAL A 124 10.49 -4.07 2.93
CA VAL A 124 9.66 -5.12 3.52
C VAL A 124 8.93 -5.84 2.40
N GLU A 125 8.97 -7.17 2.40
CA GLU A 125 8.19 -8.04 1.50
C GLU A 125 8.08 -7.52 0.05
N HIS A 126 9.24 -7.22 -0.54
CA HIS A 126 9.33 -6.59 -1.86
C HIS A 126 8.97 -7.52 -3.02
N THR A 127 8.73 -8.80 -2.74
CA THR A 127 8.41 -9.82 -3.72
C THR A 127 6.94 -10.22 -3.58
N GLY A 128 6.14 -9.86 -4.58
CA GLY A 128 4.74 -10.20 -4.70
C GLY A 128 4.51 -11.57 -5.37
N PRO A 129 3.25 -11.88 -5.70
CA PRO A 129 2.90 -13.10 -6.42
C PRO A 129 3.75 -13.26 -7.69
N LEU A 130 4.17 -14.50 -7.96
CA LEU A 130 5.01 -14.86 -9.13
C LEU A 130 6.40 -14.21 -9.14
N GLY A 131 6.90 -13.72 -8.00
CA GLY A 131 8.23 -13.13 -7.92
C GLY A 131 8.32 -11.68 -8.40
N LEU A 132 7.17 -11.05 -8.70
CA LEU A 132 7.14 -9.69 -9.24
C LEU A 132 7.34 -8.65 -8.14
N PRO A 133 8.04 -7.54 -8.40
CA PRO A 133 8.19 -6.45 -7.44
C PRO A 133 6.83 -5.93 -6.95
N THR A 134 6.70 -5.75 -5.63
CA THR A 134 5.49 -5.20 -4.99
C THR A 134 5.84 -4.16 -3.95
N PHE A 135 4.83 -3.38 -3.56
CA PHE A 135 4.90 -2.46 -2.43
C PHE A 135 4.35 -3.12 -1.16
N PRO A 136 4.90 -2.81 0.03
CA PRO A 136 4.44 -3.35 1.30
C PRO A 136 3.17 -2.64 1.77
N LEU A 137 2.08 -2.73 1.00
CA LEU A 137 0.80 -2.07 1.30
C LEU A 137 -0.15 -3.04 2.00
N HIS A 138 -0.79 -2.57 3.06
CA HIS A 138 -1.76 -3.36 3.80
C HIS A 138 -2.96 -3.68 2.89
N PRO A 139 -3.37 -4.95 2.72
CA PRO A 139 -4.39 -5.32 1.73
C PRO A 139 -5.73 -4.59 1.90
N LEU A 140 -6.14 -4.34 3.14
CA LEU A 140 -7.40 -3.67 3.45
C LEU A 140 -7.30 -2.14 3.47
N TRP A 141 -6.16 -1.61 3.93
CA TRP A 141 -6.02 -0.18 4.21
C TRP A 141 -5.26 0.56 3.11
N GLY A 142 -4.53 -0.15 2.25
CA GLY A 142 -3.72 0.44 1.20
C GLY A 142 -2.58 1.33 1.70
N ILE A 143 -2.27 1.37 3.00
CA ILE A 143 -1.14 2.13 3.54
C ILE A 143 0.09 1.23 3.72
N PRO A 144 1.31 1.78 3.69
CA PRO A 144 2.51 1.01 4.01
C PRO A 144 2.42 0.39 5.40
N PHE A 145 2.95 -0.81 5.59
CA PHE A 145 3.01 -1.47 6.89
C PHE A 145 4.16 -2.48 6.97
N VAL A 146 4.56 -2.80 8.21
CA VAL A 146 5.43 -3.95 8.49
C VAL A 146 4.57 -5.05 9.09
N PRO A 147 4.44 -6.22 8.43
CA PRO A 147 3.65 -7.32 8.97
C PRO A 147 4.19 -7.81 10.32
N ALA A 148 3.29 -8.16 11.23
CA ALA A 148 3.61 -8.73 12.54
C ALA A 148 4.54 -9.95 12.44
N ARG A 149 4.37 -10.78 11.39
CA ARG A 149 5.23 -11.94 11.12
C ARG A 149 6.68 -11.56 10.87
N VAL A 150 6.92 -10.42 10.21
CA VAL A 150 8.28 -9.91 9.93
C VAL A 150 8.92 -9.42 11.21
N VAL A 151 8.18 -8.65 12.02
CA VAL A 151 8.63 -8.17 13.34
C VAL A 151 9.01 -9.34 14.25
N LYS A 152 8.11 -10.34 14.35
CA LYS A 152 8.33 -11.56 15.10
C LYS A 152 9.54 -12.35 14.59
N GLY A 153 9.66 -12.51 13.28
CA GLY A 153 10.77 -13.21 12.65
C GLY A 153 12.12 -12.56 12.94
N ALA A 154 12.20 -11.23 12.83
CA ALA A 154 13.40 -10.45 13.12
C ALA A 154 13.82 -10.58 14.60
N LEU A 155 12.87 -10.45 15.55
CA LEU A 155 13.16 -10.65 16.97
C LEU A 155 13.64 -12.08 17.25
N ARG A 156 12.97 -13.08 16.68
CA ARG A 156 13.35 -14.48 16.87
C ARG A 156 14.75 -14.74 16.35
N GLY A 157 15.09 -14.25 15.16
CA GLY A 157 16.43 -14.36 14.58
C GLY A 157 17.48 -13.75 15.50
N TYR A 158 17.27 -12.50 15.92
CA TYR A 158 18.16 -11.81 16.86
C TYR A 158 18.38 -12.58 18.16
N LEU A 159 17.33 -13.12 18.79
CA LEU A 159 17.45 -13.89 20.03
C LEU A 159 18.24 -15.18 19.83
N VAL A 160 18.01 -15.89 18.72
CA VAL A 160 18.75 -17.12 18.38
C VAL A 160 20.24 -16.80 18.16
N ASP A 161 20.54 -15.77 17.37
CA ASP A 161 21.91 -15.34 17.09
C ASP A 161 22.64 -14.84 18.33
N SER A 162 21.89 -14.29 19.30
CA SER A 162 22.40 -13.87 20.61
C SER A 162 22.52 -15.01 21.64
N GLY A 163 22.31 -16.26 21.24
CA GLY A 163 22.38 -17.43 22.14
C GLY A 163 21.19 -17.58 23.09
N LYS A 164 20.12 -16.79 22.93
CA LYS A 164 18.91 -16.79 23.78
C LYS A 164 17.79 -17.64 23.17
N LYS A 165 18.10 -18.88 22.79
CA LYS A 165 17.17 -19.77 22.08
C LYS A 165 15.90 -20.07 22.89
N GLU A 166 16.02 -20.27 24.20
CA GLU A 166 14.87 -20.56 25.07
C GLU A 166 13.87 -19.39 25.10
N ASP A 167 14.35 -18.15 25.22
CA ASP A 167 13.50 -16.96 25.12
C ASP A 167 12.87 -16.84 23.73
N ALA A 168 13.61 -17.15 22.66
CA ALA A 168 13.08 -17.13 21.30
C ALA A 168 11.88 -18.10 21.15
N GLU A 169 12.00 -19.32 21.66
CA GLU A 169 10.94 -20.33 21.63
C GLU A 169 9.77 -19.99 22.56
N ARG A 170 10.04 -19.42 23.74
CA ARG A 170 9.02 -19.00 24.69
C ARG A 170 8.18 -17.84 24.15
N LEU A 171 8.84 -16.78 23.67
CA LEU A 171 8.17 -15.56 23.19
C LEU A 171 7.51 -15.77 21.83
N CYS A 172 8.20 -16.43 20.88
CA CYS A 172 7.71 -16.58 19.51
C CYS A 172 6.98 -17.91 19.25
N GLY A 173 7.13 -18.90 20.13
CA GLY A 173 6.57 -20.23 19.95
C GLY A 173 7.42 -21.15 19.08
N THR A 174 6.95 -22.39 18.98
CA THR A 174 7.49 -23.48 18.16
C THR A 174 6.35 -24.14 17.39
N PRO A 175 6.62 -25.08 16.46
CA PRO A 175 5.55 -25.86 15.81
C PRO A 175 4.67 -26.63 16.80
N LYS A 176 5.17 -26.92 18.01
CA LYS A 176 4.45 -27.68 19.04
C LYS A 176 3.82 -26.81 20.14
N ARG A 177 4.29 -25.57 20.33
CA ARG A 177 3.86 -24.68 21.42
C ARG A 177 3.61 -23.26 20.91
N ARG A 178 2.47 -22.67 21.27
CA ARG A 178 2.19 -21.25 20.98
C ARG A 178 3.14 -20.34 21.75
N GLY A 179 3.54 -19.24 21.12
CA GLY A 179 4.34 -18.19 21.77
C GLY A 179 3.52 -17.41 22.79
N GLU A 180 4.20 -16.86 23.78
CA GLU A 180 3.59 -16.06 24.86
C GLU A 180 3.28 -14.61 24.42
N VAL A 181 3.88 -14.14 23.34
CA VAL A 181 3.72 -12.75 22.86
C VAL A 181 2.91 -12.69 21.58
N VAL A 182 1.95 -11.77 21.55
CA VAL A 182 1.23 -11.35 20.34
C VAL A 182 1.93 -10.15 19.74
N PHE A 183 2.22 -10.23 18.44
CA PHE A 183 2.83 -9.15 17.68
C PHE A 183 1.75 -8.50 16.80
N PHE A 184 1.72 -7.18 16.78
CA PHE A 184 0.84 -6.41 15.89
C PHE A 184 1.59 -5.98 14.63
N ASP A 185 0.83 -5.68 13.58
CA ASP A 185 1.38 -5.00 12.41
C ASP A 185 1.86 -3.61 12.82
N ALA A 186 3.00 -3.18 12.26
CA ALA A 186 3.51 -1.84 12.50
C ALA A 186 3.05 -0.90 11.38
N TYR A 187 2.34 0.16 11.74
CA TYR A 187 1.89 1.20 10.82
C TYR A 187 2.74 2.47 10.96
N PRO A 188 2.82 3.31 9.90
CA PRO A 188 3.47 4.61 9.96
C PRO A 188 2.88 5.46 11.09
N ALA A 189 3.72 6.08 11.93
CA ALA A 189 3.25 6.85 13.07
C ALA A 189 2.52 8.12 12.62
N GLU A 190 3.07 8.81 11.62
CA GLU A 190 2.51 10.03 11.04
C GLU A 190 2.14 9.84 9.55
N PRO A 191 1.19 10.62 9.01
CA PRO A 191 0.87 10.57 7.58
C PRO A 191 2.07 10.84 6.66
N ALA A 192 3.00 11.68 7.11
CA ALA A 192 4.25 11.99 6.40
C ALA A 192 5.17 10.76 6.24
N ASP A 193 4.98 9.73 7.06
CA ASP A 193 5.76 8.49 7.05
C ASP A 193 5.20 7.43 6.09
N MET A 194 4.02 7.66 5.47
CA MET A 194 3.41 6.73 4.48
C MET A 194 4.16 6.69 3.14
N ARG A 195 5.42 7.10 3.09
CA ARG A 195 6.19 7.21 1.84
C ARG A 195 6.66 5.84 1.38
N VAL A 196 6.56 5.62 0.06
CA VAL A 196 7.12 4.44 -0.61
C VAL A 196 8.17 4.85 -1.63
N GLY A 197 9.12 3.96 -1.88
CA GLY A 197 10.20 4.14 -2.86
C GLY A 197 10.30 2.94 -3.79
N CYS A 198 11.00 3.13 -4.90
CA CYS A 198 11.42 2.05 -5.77
C CYS A 198 12.95 2.10 -5.83
N GLU A 199 13.58 0.98 -5.52
CA GLU A 199 15.03 0.79 -5.59
C GLU A 199 15.34 -0.46 -6.40
N ILE A 200 16.53 -0.49 -7.01
CA ILE A 200 17.00 -1.62 -7.80
C ILE A 200 17.98 -2.42 -6.94
N PHE A 201 17.62 -3.68 -6.68
CA PHE A 201 18.51 -4.63 -6.02
C PHE A 201 18.98 -5.66 -7.03
N CYS A 202 20.29 -5.92 -7.05
CA CYS A 202 20.82 -7.10 -7.70
C CYS A 202 20.82 -8.23 -6.67
N ALA A 203 20.15 -9.35 -6.97
CA ALA A 203 20.32 -10.53 -6.16
C ALA A 203 21.78 -10.98 -6.24
N HIS A 204 22.41 -11.24 -5.09
CA HIS A 204 23.65 -11.99 -5.06
C HIS A 204 23.28 -13.48 -5.13
N ASN A 205 23.73 -14.14 -6.20
CA ASN A 205 23.71 -15.60 -6.34
C ASN A 205 24.82 -16.22 -5.50
#